data_AF-A0A4R9KDQ9-F1
#
_entry.id   AF-A0A4R9KDQ9-F1
#
_cell.length_a   1.000
_cell.length_b   1.000
_cell.length_c   1.000
_cell.angle_alpha   90.00
_cell.angle_beta   90.00
_cell.angle_gamma   90.00
#
_symmetry.space_group_name_H-M   'P 1'
#
loop_
_entity.id
_entity.type
_entity.pdbx_description
1 polymer ?
#
loop_
_entity_poly.entity_id
_entity_poly.type
_entity_poly.pdbx_seq_one_letter_code
_entity_poly.pdbx_strand_id
1 'polypeptide(L)'
;MGSELFYNGEVLRLHKKLYPKEEILARVIHSKQFIDKQFHTKLDLDIIVGKSFLSKFYFIRLFKSFYGRTPHQYLIGVRLENAKRLLREGVSVSEVCEQVGFESPSSFTGLFRKYTGLSPSQFQTKSKKQF
;
A
#
# COMPACT_ATOMS: atom_id res chain seq x y z
N MET A 1 -17.06 44.06 11.97
CA MET A 1 -17.61 42.81 12.54
C MET A 1 -18.01 41.77 11.49
N GLY A 2 -18.43 42.14 10.26
CA GLY A 2 -18.85 41.17 9.23
C GLY A 2 -17.73 40.47 8.44
N SER A 3 -16.54 41.07 8.30
CA SER A 3 -15.43 40.50 7.55
C SER A 3 -14.72 39.36 8.29
N GLU A 4 -14.46 39.54 9.59
CA GLU A 4 -13.76 38.57 10.43
C GLU A 4 -14.51 37.24 10.59
N LEU A 5 -15.85 37.28 10.66
CA LEU A 5 -16.70 36.09 10.68
C LEU A 5 -16.67 35.34 9.34
N PHE A 6 -16.60 36.05 8.21
CA PHE A 6 -16.47 35.44 6.89
C PHE A 6 -15.11 34.76 6.71
N TYR A 7 -14.02 35.44 7.06
CA TYR A 7 -12.67 34.86 6.99
C TYR A 7 -12.53 33.64 7.89
N ASN A 8 -13.06 33.68 9.12
CA ASN A 8 -13.05 32.52 10.03
C ASN A 8 -13.86 31.35 9.47
N GLY A 9 -15.01 31.61 8.84
CA GLY A 9 -15.81 30.59 8.16
C GLY A 9 -15.06 29.93 6.99
N GLU A 10 -14.41 30.73 6.14
CA GLU A 10 -13.62 30.23 5.02
C GLU A 10 -12.37 29.47 5.48
N VAL A 11 -11.67 29.94 6.52
CA VAL A 11 -10.54 29.23 7.12
C VAL A 11 -10.97 27.88 7.69
N LEU A 12 -12.10 27.82 8.42
CA LEU A 12 -12.62 26.54 8.94
C LEU A 12 -13.07 25.59 7.83
N ARG A 13 -13.65 26.13 6.75
CA ARG A 13 -14.05 25.36 5.56
C ARG A 13 -12.84 24.77 4.85
N LEU A 14 -11.81 25.59 4.61
CA LEU A 14 -10.54 25.16 4.02
C LEU A 14 -9.82 24.18 4.94
N HIS A 15 -9.78 24.43 6.24
CA HIS A 15 -9.18 23.53 7.22
C HIS A 15 -9.87 22.17 7.22
N LYS A 16 -11.20 22.10 7.29
CA LYS A 16 -11.94 20.82 7.19
C LYS A 16 -11.75 20.10 5.85
N LYS A 17 -11.50 20.86 4.77
CA LYS A 17 -11.25 20.32 3.43
C LYS A 17 -9.82 19.79 3.27
N LEU A 18 -8.84 20.47 3.88
CA LEU A 18 -7.41 20.18 3.76
C LEU A 18 -6.92 19.20 4.83
N TYR A 19 -7.50 19.25 6.02
CA TYR A 19 -7.16 18.41 7.17
C TYR A 19 -8.36 17.51 7.51
N PRO A 20 -8.32 16.23 7.14
CA PRO A 20 -9.33 15.27 7.54
C PRO A 20 -9.46 15.25 9.07
N LYS A 21 -10.66 14.96 9.58
CA LYS A 21 -10.86 14.70 11.02
C LYS A 21 -9.82 13.69 11.50
N GLU A 22 -9.28 13.88 12.70
CA GLU A 22 -8.26 13.01 13.30
C GLU A 22 -8.63 11.52 13.22
N GLU A 23 -9.90 11.19 13.44
CA GLU A 23 -10.43 9.82 13.31
C GLU A 23 -10.22 9.23 11.91
N ILE A 24 -10.41 10.03 10.85
CA ILE A 24 -10.22 9.59 9.46
C ILE A 24 -8.72 9.37 9.20
N LEU A 25 -7.86 10.26 9.70
CA LEU A 25 -6.41 10.10 9.59
C LEU A 25 -5.94 8.83 10.31
N ALA A 26 -6.39 8.61 11.54
CA ALA A 26 -6.09 7.40 12.32
C ALA A 26 -6.47 6.12 11.55
N ARG A 27 -7.62 6.13 10.85
CA ARG A 27 -8.04 5.00 10.01
C ARG A 27 -7.09 4.76 8.84
N VAL A 28 -6.67 5.80 8.13
CA VAL A 28 -5.70 5.67 7.03
C VAL A 28 -4.35 5.13 7.52
N ILE A 29 -3.88 5.60 8.67
CA ILE A 29 -2.65 5.13 9.32
C ILE A 29 -2.80 3.66 9.73
N HIS A 30 -3.90 3.29 10.38
CA HIS A 30 -4.17 1.91 10.79
C HIS A 30 -4.24 0.97 9.59
N SER A 31 -4.89 1.36 8.48
CA SER A 31 -4.93 0.56 7.27
C SER A 31 -3.55 0.33 6.68
N LYS A 32 -2.65 1.33 6.70
CA LYS A 32 -1.25 1.16 6.26
C LYS A 32 -0.50 0.19 7.17
N GLN A 33 -0.60 0.36 8.49
CA GLN A 33 0.01 -0.55 9.46
C GLN A 33 -0.52 -1.99 9.31
N PHE A 34 -1.82 -2.14 9.01
CA PHE A 34 -2.44 -3.43 8.78
C PHE A 34 -1.88 -4.08 7.52
N ILE A 35 -1.75 -3.34 6.42
CA ILE A 35 -1.06 -3.83 5.20
C ILE A 35 0.37 -4.25 5.53
N ASP A 36 1.15 -3.42 6.23
CA ASP A 36 2.56 -3.74 6.54
C ASP A 36 2.70 -5.02 7.38
N LYS A 37 1.73 -5.32 8.24
CA LYS A 37 1.73 -6.51 9.10
C LYS A 37 1.15 -7.75 8.44
N GLN A 38 0.22 -7.59 7.51
CA GLN A 38 -0.60 -8.69 6.96
C GLN A 38 -0.45 -8.86 5.45
N PHE A 39 0.55 -8.22 4.82
CA PHE A 39 0.72 -8.23 3.36
C PHE A 39 0.75 -9.62 2.74
N HIS A 40 1.23 -10.62 3.47
CA HIS A 40 1.37 -12.02 3.04
C HIS A 40 0.03 -12.77 2.98
N THR A 41 -1.05 -12.19 3.52
CA THR A 41 -2.39 -12.78 3.52
C THR A 41 -3.24 -12.28 2.35
N LYS A 42 -4.39 -12.91 2.13
CA LYS A 42 -5.40 -12.41 1.19
C LYS A 42 -6.03 -11.13 1.76
N LEU A 43 -5.63 -9.99 1.21
CA LEU A 43 -6.14 -8.67 1.59
C LEU A 43 -6.95 -8.08 0.44
N ASP A 44 -8.24 -7.91 0.67
CA ASP A 44 -9.09 -7.06 -0.15
C ASP A 44 -9.29 -5.68 0.51
N LEU A 45 -9.94 -4.78 -0.21
CA LEU A 45 -10.17 -3.42 0.28
C LEU A 45 -11.10 -3.39 1.49
N ASP A 46 -12.06 -4.31 1.60
CA ASP A 46 -12.97 -4.37 2.75
C ASP A 46 -12.22 -4.74 4.02
N ILE A 47 -11.30 -5.70 3.92
CA ILE A 47 -10.42 -6.11 5.02
C ILE A 47 -9.47 -4.96 5.41
N ILE A 48 -8.85 -4.29 4.42
CA ILE A 48 -7.90 -3.19 4.66
C ILE A 48 -8.58 -1.98 5.33
N VAL A 49 -9.80 -1.66 4.90
CA VAL A 49 -10.59 -0.54 5.45
C VAL A 49 -11.21 -0.90 6.80
N GLY A 50 -11.48 -2.18 7.04
CA GLY A 50 -12.19 -2.68 8.21
C GLY A 50 -13.65 -2.22 8.24
N LYS A 51 -14.31 -2.40 9.40
CA LYS A 51 -15.67 -1.87 9.67
C LYS A 51 -15.65 -0.35 9.82
N SER A 52 -15.31 0.38 8.77
CA SER A 52 -15.35 1.84 8.74
C SER A 52 -16.60 2.33 8.02
N PHE A 53 -17.19 3.42 8.51
CA PHE A 53 -18.29 4.13 7.83
C PHE A 53 -17.82 4.99 6.64
N LEU A 54 -16.62 4.75 6.10
CA LEU A 54 -16.10 5.49 4.94
C LEU A 54 -16.49 4.77 3.65
N SER A 55 -16.89 5.54 2.64
CA SER A 55 -17.01 4.98 1.29
C SER A 55 -15.63 4.56 0.78
N LYS A 56 -15.56 3.40 0.11
CA LYS A 56 -14.32 2.86 -0.49
C LYS A 56 -13.61 3.89 -1.38
N PHE A 57 -14.38 4.62 -2.20
CA PHE A 57 -13.86 5.63 -3.10
C PHE A 57 -13.21 6.80 -2.36
N TYR A 58 -13.84 7.28 -1.28
CA TYR A 58 -13.26 8.34 -0.46
C TYR A 58 -11.98 7.85 0.22
N PHE A 59 -12.01 6.65 0.80
CA PHE A 59 -10.83 6.05 1.41
C PHE A 59 -9.66 5.88 0.43
N ILE A 60 -9.87 5.35 -0.78
CA ILE A 60 -8.80 5.18 -1.77
C ILE A 60 -8.17 6.54 -2.12
N ARG A 61 -8.98 7.57 -2.36
CA ARG A 61 -8.48 8.91 -2.67
C ARG A 61 -7.66 9.47 -1.51
N LEU A 62 -8.14 9.27 -0.29
CA LEU A 62 -7.46 9.74 0.90
C LEU A 62 -6.14 9.00 1.13
N PHE A 63 -6.16 7.67 1.12
CA PHE A 63 -4.94 6.88 1.25
C PHE A 63 -3.90 7.28 0.19
N LYS A 64 -4.35 7.51 -1.05
CA LYS A 64 -3.47 8.01 -2.13
C LYS A 64 -2.94 9.42 -1.88
N SER A 65 -3.73 10.34 -1.31
CA SER A 65 -3.22 11.68 -0.99
C SER A 65 -2.17 11.64 0.11
N PHE A 66 -2.29 10.71 1.08
CA PHE A 66 -1.34 10.57 2.18
C PHE A 66 -0.07 9.79 1.81
N TYR A 67 -0.18 8.71 1.01
CA TYR A 67 0.93 7.80 0.72
C TYR A 67 1.38 7.81 -0.74
N GLY A 68 0.80 8.67 -1.58
CA GLY A 68 1.12 8.80 -3.00
C GLY A 68 0.63 7.65 -3.90
N ARG A 69 0.04 6.60 -3.34
CA ARG A 69 -0.35 5.37 -4.03
C ARG A 69 -1.69 4.86 -3.51
N THR A 70 -2.46 4.16 -4.33
CA THR A 70 -3.69 3.51 -3.82
C THR A 70 -3.34 2.39 -2.82
N PRO A 71 -4.26 1.97 -1.94
CA PRO A 71 -4.01 0.87 -0.99
C PRO A 71 -3.51 -0.41 -1.68
N HIS A 72 -4.11 -0.77 -2.82
CA HIS A 72 -3.70 -1.93 -3.60
C HIS A 72 -2.29 -1.78 -4.20
N GLN A 73 -1.94 -0.60 -4.72
CA GLN A 73 -0.59 -0.32 -5.21
C GLN A 73 0.45 -0.34 -4.08
N TYR A 74 0.07 0.14 -2.90
CA TYR A 74 0.91 0.11 -1.71
C TYR A 74 1.16 -1.34 -1.25
N LEU A 75 0.11 -2.16 -1.15
CA LEU A 75 0.21 -3.60 -0.84
C LEU A 75 1.14 -4.32 -1.82
N ILE A 76 0.97 -4.10 -3.13
CA ILE A 76 1.88 -4.66 -4.15
C ILE A 76 3.33 -4.25 -3.88
N GLY A 77 3.57 -2.97 -3.58
CA GLY A 77 4.90 -2.47 -3.24
C GLY A 77 5.53 -3.21 -2.06
N VAL A 78 4.79 -3.32 -0.94
CA VAL A 78 5.25 -4.04 0.26
C VAL A 78 5.57 -5.49 -0.05
N ARG A 79 4.71 -6.18 -0.80
CA ARG A 79 4.93 -7.58 -1.21
C ARG A 79 6.19 -7.74 -2.07
N LEU A 80 6.38 -6.85 -3.04
CA LEU A 80 7.53 -6.92 -3.94
C LEU A 80 8.86 -6.59 -3.24
N GLU A 81 8.87 -5.65 -2.29
CA GLU A 81 10.09 -5.38 -1.50
C GLU A 81 10.46 -6.58 -0.61
N ASN A 82 9.47 -7.22 0.02
CA ASN A 82 9.71 -8.46 0.77
C ASN A 82 10.16 -9.60 -0.16
N ALA A 83 9.58 -9.72 -1.36
CA ALA A 83 9.99 -10.72 -2.33
C ALA A 83 11.45 -10.54 -2.75
N LYS A 84 11.89 -9.29 -3.01
CA LYS A 84 13.30 -8.99 -3.31
C LYS A 84 14.21 -9.44 -2.17
N ARG A 85 13.83 -9.21 -0.92
CA ARG A 85 14.61 -9.64 0.26
C ARG A 85 14.78 -11.16 0.28
N LEU A 86 13.69 -11.91 0.23
CA LEU A 86 13.72 -13.38 0.25
C LEU A 86 14.47 -13.97 -0.95
N LEU A 87 14.33 -13.39 -2.14
CA LEU A 87 15.08 -13.82 -3.32
C LEU A 87 16.60 -13.64 -3.15
N ARG A 88 17.05 -12.56 -2.49
CA ARG A 88 18.47 -12.36 -2.17
C ARG A 88 18.98 -13.39 -1.16
N GLU A 89 18.13 -13.79 -0.22
CA GLU A 89 18.40 -14.85 0.77
C GLU A 89 18.42 -16.25 0.14
N GLY A 90 18.09 -16.38 -1.15
CA GLY A 90 18.18 -17.64 -1.89
C GLY A 90 16.90 -18.50 -1.85
N VAL A 91 15.82 -18.00 -1.25
CA VAL A 91 14.52 -18.67 -1.18
C VAL A 91 13.97 -18.93 -2.60
N SER A 92 13.37 -20.10 -2.82
CA SER A 92 12.87 -20.47 -4.15
C SER A 92 11.77 -19.52 -4.63
N VAL A 93 11.67 -19.28 -5.95
CA VAL A 93 10.66 -18.37 -6.53
C VAL A 93 9.23 -18.78 -6.16
N SER A 94 8.95 -20.09 -6.11
CA SER A 94 7.64 -20.62 -5.74
C SER A 94 7.31 -20.31 -4.28
N GLU A 95 8.26 -20.54 -3.38
CA GLU A 95 8.08 -20.29 -1.97
C GLU A 95 7.98 -18.78 -1.67
N VAL A 96 8.76 -17.94 -2.36
CA VAL A 96 8.61 -16.48 -2.27
C VAL A 96 7.20 -16.03 -2.70
N CYS A 97 6.67 -16.59 -3.79
CA CYS A 97 5.33 -16.26 -4.27
C CYS A 97 4.26 -16.49 -3.19
N GLU A 98 4.32 -17.64 -2.52
CA GLU A 98 3.43 -18.00 -1.42
C GLU A 98 3.65 -17.10 -0.20
N GLN A 99 4.89 -16.95 0.26
CA GLN A 99 5.24 -16.17 1.46
C GLN A 99 4.87 -14.68 1.34
N VAL A 100 4.86 -14.12 0.13
CA VAL A 100 4.46 -12.72 -0.09
C VAL A 100 2.99 -12.56 -0.51
N GLY A 101 2.20 -13.65 -0.46
CA GLY A 101 0.75 -13.61 -0.56
C GLY A 101 0.18 -13.51 -1.98
N PHE A 102 0.91 -13.96 -3.00
CA PHE A 102 0.37 -14.08 -4.37
C PHE A 102 -0.27 -15.45 -4.58
N GLU A 103 -1.49 -15.47 -5.11
CA GLU A 103 -2.24 -16.70 -5.37
C GLU A 103 -1.67 -17.52 -6.54
N SER A 104 -0.91 -16.89 -7.46
CA SER A 104 -0.31 -17.61 -8.59
C SER A 104 1.11 -17.14 -8.95
N PRO A 105 2.03 -18.09 -9.25
CA PRO A 105 3.38 -17.77 -9.72
C PRO A 105 3.42 -16.92 -10.98
N SER A 106 2.47 -17.09 -11.89
CA SER A 106 2.39 -16.32 -13.14
C SER A 106 2.09 -14.84 -12.88
N SER A 107 1.11 -14.56 -12.02
CA SER A 107 0.77 -13.19 -11.62
C SER A 107 1.92 -12.52 -10.89
N PHE A 108 2.54 -13.24 -9.94
CA PHE A 108 3.73 -12.77 -9.23
C PHE A 108 4.87 -12.44 -10.19
N THR A 109 5.24 -13.39 -11.07
CA THR A 109 6.35 -13.23 -12.01
C THR A 109 6.14 -12.06 -12.96
N GLY A 110 4.94 -11.93 -13.52
CA GLY A 110 4.59 -10.83 -14.42
C GLY A 110 4.69 -9.47 -13.72
N LEU A 111 4.16 -9.37 -12.50
CA LEU A 111 4.18 -8.14 -11.72
C LEU A 111 5.59 -7.79 -11.25
N PHE A 112 6.34 -8.78 -10.74
CA PHE A 112 7.73 -8.60 -10.31
C PHE A 112 8.59 -8.09 -11.46
N ARG A 113 8.47 -8.69 -12.66
CA ARG A 113 9.17 -8.22 -13.86
C ARG A 113 8.77 -6.82 -14.27
N LYS A 114 7.48 -6.49 -14.23
CA LYS A 114 6.99 -5.13 -14.53
C LYS A 114 7.62 -4.07 -13.61
N TYR A 115 7.81 -4.40 -12.34
CA TYR A 115 8.31 -3.46 -11.34
C TYR A 115 9.85 -3.41 -11.23
N THR A 116 10.54 -4.50 -11.56
CA THR A 116 12.00 -4.61 -11.36
C THR A 116 12.79 -4.67 -12.66
N GLY A 117 12.13 -4.89 -13.79
CA GLY A 117 12.76 -5.16 -15.08
C GLY A 117 13.30 -6.59 -15.25
N LEU A 118 13.27 -7.42 -14.20
CA LEU A 118 13.82 -8.79 -14.20
C LEU A 118 12.77 -9.80 -13.75
N SER A 119 12.81 -11.03 -14.26
CA SER A 119 12.05 -12.11 -13.62
C SER A 119 12.59 -12.40 -12.21
N PRO A 120 11.79 -12.99 -11.30
CA PRO A 120 12.27 -13.38 -9.97
C PRO A 120 13.55 -14.22 -10.01
N SER A 121 13.62 -15.22 -10.90
CA SER A 121 14.81 -16.07 -11.07
C SER A 121 16.02 -15.29 -11.56
N GLN A 122 15.84 -14.38 -12.53
CA GLN A 122 16.92 -13.52 -13.03
C GLN A 122 17.44 -12.58 -11.92
N PHE A 123 16.52 -12.01 -11.15
CA PHE A 123 16.85 -11.14 -10.02
C PHE A 123 17.66 -11.90 -8.95
N GLN A 124 17.24 -13.11 -8.59
CA GLN A 124 17.94 -13.95 -7.63
C GLN A 124 19.35 -14.33 -8.12
N THR A 125 19.49 -14.81 -9.35
CA THR A 125 20.80 -15.15 -9.93
C THR A 125 21.73 -13.94 -9.97
N LYS A 126 21.21 -12.76 -10.33
CA LYS A 126 22.01 -11.52 -10.35
C LYS A 126 22.45 -11.11 -8.94
N SER A 127 21.56 -11.26 -7.96
CA SER A 127 21.86 -10.91 -6.56
C SER A 127 22.95 -11.81 -5.97
N LYS A 128 22.96 -13.11 -6.32
CA LYS A 128 24.01 -14.06 -5.90
C LYS A 128 25.39 -13.78 -6.49
N LYS A 129 25.46 -13.05 -7.62
CA LYS A 129 26.73 -12.70 -8.28
C LYS A 129 27.39 -11.42 -7.73
N GLN A 130 26.69 -10.68 -6.87
CA GLN A 130 27.18 -9.43 -6.28
C GLN A 130 27.80 -9.64 -4.88
N PHE A 131 27.85 -10.88 -4.42
CA PHE A 131 28.54 -11.34 -3.22
C PHE A 131 29.48 -12.48 -3.61
#